data_AF-A0A7L2NHT8-F1
#
_entry.id   AF-A0A7L2NHT8-F1
#
_cell.length_a   1.000
_cell.length_b   1.000
_cell.length_c   1.000
_cell.angle_alpha   90.00
_cell.angle_beta   90.00
_cell.angle_gamma   90.00
#
_symmetry.space_group_name_H-M   'P 1'
#
loop_
_entity.id
_entity.type
_entity.pdbx_description
1 polymer ?
#
loop_
_entity_poly.entity_id
_entity_poly.type
_entity_poly.pdbx_seq_one_letter_code
_entity_poly.pdbx_strand_id
1 'polypeptide(L)' 'GWCPLSPTGAQTTQLLVEPPWVPAVLGDRVTLTCQGSGTAGATTWYKDGKHWWQEGPNRFTVTKNGTYTCNRPGTGFS' A
#
# COMPACT_ATOMS: atom_id res chain seq x y z
N GLY A 1 -26.03 -17.85 -22.85
CA GLY A 1 -24.85 -16.99 -23.09
C GLY A 1 -24.07 -16.91 -21.81
N TRP A 2 -22.75 -17.11 -21.87
CA TRP A 2 -21.88 -17.11 -20.70
C TRP A 2 -21.48 -15.67 -20.41
N CYS A 3 -21.73 -15.16 -19.21
CA CYS A 3 -21.21 -13.87 -18.78
C CYS A 3 -19.75 -14.09 -18.36
N PRO A 4 -18.77 -13.45 -19.03
CA PRO A 4 -17.40 -13.50 -18.53
C PRO A 4 -17.40 -12.74 -17.20
N LEU A 5 -16.99 -13.44 -16.14
CA LEU A 5 -16.60 -12.82 -14.89
C LEU A 5 -15.52 -11.79 -15.26
N SER A 6 -15.87 -10.50 -15.20
CA SER A 6 -14.91 -9.43 -15.36
C SER A 6 -13.80 -9.69 -14.33
N PRO A 7 -12.52 -9.66 -14.72
CA PRO A 7 -11.45 -9.74 -13.74
C PRO A 7 -11.70 -8.59 -12.77
N THR A 8 -11.88 -8.94 -11.50
CA THR A 8 -12.04 -8.06 -10.34
C THR A 8 -11.25 -6.79 -10.61
N GLY A 9 -11.96 -5.66 -10.76
CA GLY A 9 -11.35 -4.40 -11.20
C GLY A 9 -10.06 -4.17 -10.44
N ALA A 10 -8.93 -4.11 -11.18
CA ALA A 10 -7.60 -4.00 -10.59
C ALA A 10 -7.62 -2.84 -9.60
N GLN A 11 -7.53 -3.16 -8.32
CA GLN A 11 -7.61 -2.18 -7.26
C GLN A 11 -6.32 -1.37 -7.29
N THR A 12 -6.34 -0.23 -7.96
CA THR A 12 -5.16 0.61 -8.09
C THR A 12 -4.88 1.27 -6.74
N THR A 13 -3.88 0.73 -6.04
CA THR A 13 -3.30 1.38 -4.87
C THR A 13 -2.01 2.07 -5.30
N GLN A 14 -1.81 3.30 -4.82
CA GLN A 14 -0.62 4.10 -5.10
C GLN A 14 0.13 4.35 -3.81
N LEU A 15 1.45 4.17 -3.82
CA LEU A 15 2.30 4.50 -2.68
C LEU A 15 2.82 5.93 -2.84
N LEU A 16 2.48 6.80 -1.89
CA LEU A 16 3.06 8.12 -1.77
C LEU A 16 4.17 8.10 -0.71
N VAL A 17 5.29 8.77 -1.03
CA VAL A 17 6.49 8.84 -0.19
C VAL A 17 6.77 10.30 0.14
N GLU A 18 6.82 10.62 1.42
CA GLU A 18 7.05 11.97 1.93
C GLU A 18 8.17 11.94 2.99
N PRO A 19 9.27 12.66 2.78
CA PRO A 19 9.55 13.54 1.65
C PRO A 19 9.85 12.78 0.34
N PRO A 20 9.61 13.39 -0.84
CA PRO A 20 9.67 12.70 -2.13
C PRO A 20 11.10 12.46 -2.67
N TRP A 21 12.13 12.93 -1.97
CA TRP A 21 13.51 12.77 -2.44
C TRP A 21 14.02 11.34 -2.22
N VAL A 22 14.64 10.80 -3.27
CA VAL A 22 15.40 9.54 -3.25
C VAL A 22 16.80 9.80 -3.80
N PRO A 23 17.86 9.20 -3.21
CA PRO A 23 17.83 8.27 -2.08
C PRO A 23 17.69 8.98 -0.73
N ALA A 24 16.82 8.46 0.14
CA ALA A 24 16.84 8.82 1.55
C ALA A 24 18.11 8.27 2.20
N VAL A 25 18.74 9.04 3.08
CA VAL A 25 19.91 8.62 3.84
C VAL A 25 19.46 7.63 4.92
N LEU A 26 20.30 6.64 5.24
CA LEU A 26 19.98 5.66 6.29
C LEU A 26 19.74 6.40 7.62
N GLY A 27 18.52 6.31 8.16
CA GLY A 27 18.11 7.04 9.37
C GLY A 27 17.15 8.20 9.13
N ASP A 28 16.95 8.64 7.88
CA ASP A 28 15.90 9.60 7.55
C ASP A 28 14.51 9.05 7.87
N ARG A 29 13.64 9.93 8.38
CA ARG A 29 12.24 9.59 8.65
C ARG A 29 11.42 9.83 7.39
N VAL A 30 11.04 8.74 6.74
CA VAL A 30 10.19 8.77 5.54
C VAL A 30 8.79 8.31 5.92
N THR A 31 7.79 9.11 5.58
CA THR A 31 6.38 8.77 5.72
C THR A 31 5.90 8.14 4.42
N LEU A 32 5.33 6.96 4.55
CA LEU A 32 4.74 6.19 3.47
C LEU A 32 3.23 6.21 3.66
N THR A 33 2.52 6.63 2.63
CA THR A 33 1.07 6.73 2.62
C THR A 33 0.52 5.91 1.47
N CYS A 34 -0.27 4.88 1.76
CA CYS A 34 -0.96 4.19 0.67
C CYS A 34 -2.11 5.11 0.22
N GLN A 35 -2.47 5.15 -1.04
CA GLN A 35 -3.64 5.88 -1.58
C GLN A 35 -4.39 4.97 -2.55
N GLY A 36 -5.64 5.28 -2.84
CA GLY A 36 -6.47 4.49 -3.76
C GLY A 36 -7.70 3.86 -3.12
N SER A 37 -8.42 3.10 -3.95
CA SER A 37 -9.73 2.52 -3.62
C SER A 37 -9.62 1.38 -2.60
N GLY A 38 -10.64 1.21 -1.76
CA GLY A 38 -10.71 0.20 -0.70
C GLY A 38 -10.92 0.80 0.69
N THR A 39 -10.97 -0.05 1.71
CA THR A 39 -11.25 0.40 3.10
C THR A 39 -10.05 1.13 3.70
N ALA A 40 -10.22 2.41 4.02
CA ALA A 40 -9.20 3.18 4.74
C ALA A 40 -8.96 2.57 6.13
N GLY A 41 -7.71 2.25 6.45
CA GLY A 41 -7.32 1.63 7.74
C GLY A 41 -7.24 0.11 7.74
N ALA A 42 -7.68 -0.57 6.68
CA ALA A 42 -7.43 -2.01 6.47
C ALA A 42 -6.24 -2.21 5.51
N THR A 43 -5.16 -1.44 5.67
CA THR A 43 -4.03 -1.50 4.73
C THR A 43 -3.04 -2.60 5.14
N THR A 44 -2.77 -3.52 4.23
CA THR A 44 -1.73 -4.53 4.36
C THR A 44 -0.44 -4.01 3.76
N TRP A 45 0.64 -4.08 4.52
CA TRP A 45 1.95 -3.57 4.12
C TRP A 45 2.95 -4.70 3.92
N TYR A 46 3.75 -4.54 2.86
CA TYR A 46 4.81 -5.46 2.51
C TYR A 46 6.14 -4.72 2.45
N LYS A 47 7.18 -5.40 2.92
CA LYS A 47 8.57 -4.94 2.83
C LYS A 47 9.38 -6.04 2.17
N ASP A 48 10.08 -5.70 1.09
CA ASP A 48 10.91 -6.63 0.31
C ASP A 48 10.11 -7.88 -0.14
N GLY A 49 8.85 -7.66 -0.51
CA GLY A 49 7.90 -8.71 -0.93
C GLY A 49 7.33 -9.56 0.20
N LYS A 50 7.76 -9.36 1.45
CA LYS A 50 7.26 -10.08 2.62
C LYS A 50 6.20 -9.28 3.35
N HIS A 51 5.18 -9.97 3.83
CA HIS A 51 4.18 -9.37 4.70
C HIS A 51 4.86 -8.83 5.96
N TRP A 52 4.78 -7.51 6.14
CA TRP A 52 5.51 -6.81 7.18
C TRP A 52 4.57 -6.28 8.26
N TRP A 53 3.37 -5.84 7.88
CA TRP A 53 2.37 -5.36 8.83
C TRP A 53 0.95 -5.64 8.33
N GLN A 54 0.13 -6.29 9.17
CA GLN A 54 -1.27 -6.58 8.90
C GLN A 54 -2.15 -5.50 9.54
N GLU A 55 -3.18 -5.04 8.81
CA GLU A 55 -4.26 -4.16 9.30
C GLU A 55 -3.76 -2.97 10.15
N GLY A 56 -3.11 -2.05 9.46
CA GLY A 56 -2.62 -0.82 10.06
C GLY A 56 -3.22 0.43 9.45
N PRO A 57 -2.92 1.59 10.06
CA PRO A 57 -3.22 2.88 9.44
C PRO A 57 -2.64 2.93 8.03
N ASN A 58 -3.32 3.71 7.20
CA ASN A 58 -2.93 3.96 5.82
C ASN A 58 -1.58 4.70 5.66
N ARG A 59 -1.03 5.23 6.76
CA ARG A 59 0.19 6.03 6.80
C ARG A 59 1.10 5.50 7.89
N PHE A 60 2.40 5.45 7.62
CA PHE A 60 3.41 5.00 8.58
C PHE A 60 4.76 5.66 8.28
N THR A 61 5.55 5.87 9.34
CA THR A 61 6.91 6.43 9.21
C THR A 61 7.93 5.31 9.34
N VAL A 62 8.85 5.23 8.40
CA VAL A 62 9.97 4.27 8.38
C VAL A 62 11.30 4.99 8.38
N THR A 63 12.31 4.31 8.92
CA THR A 63 13.73 4.73 8.89
C THR A 63 14.64 3.67 8.27
N LYS A 64 14.05 2.54 7.85
CA LYS A 64 14.76 1.41 7.27
C LYS A 64 14.66 1.43 5.75
N ASN A 65 15.76 1.07 5.09
CA ASN A 65 15.75 0.84 3.65
C ASN A 65 14.97 -0.45 3.31
N GLY A 66 14.43 -0.47 2.10
CA GLY A 66 13.72 -1.62 1.53
C GLY A 66 12.72 -1.18 0.48
N THR A 67 12.17 -2.16 -0.22
CA THR A 67 11.07 -1.94 -1.16
C THR A 67 9.76 -2.09 -0.43
N TYR A 68 8.99 -1.01 -0.31
CA TYR A 68 7.70 -1.02 0.36
C TYR A 68 6.57 -1.06 -0.67
N THR A 69 5.57 -1.89 -0.42
CA THR A 69 4.32 -1.93 -1.18
C THR A 69 3.14 -2.05 -0.24
N CYS A 70 1.97 -1.63 -0.70
CA CYS A 70 0.73 -1.74 0.07
C CYS A 70 -0.38 -2.36 -0.75
N ASN A 71 -1.32 -2.96 -0.04
CA ASN A 71 -2.57 -3.44 -0.59
C ASN A 71 -3.73 -2.97 0.30
N ARG A 72 -4.82 -2.55 -0.33
CA ARG A 72 -6.08 -2.31 0.34
C ARG A 72 -7.10 -3.34 -0.12
N PRO A 73 -7.83 -3.97 0.82
CA PRO A 73 -8.95 -4.82 0.45
C PRO A 73 -10.02 -3.94 -0.18
N GLY A 74 -10.55 -4.44 -1.28
CA GLY A 74 -11.64 -3.82 -1.96
C GLY A 74 -12.90 -3.84 -1.15
N THR A 75 -13.59 -2.71 -1.14
CA THR A 75 -15.03 -2.73 -0.90
C THR A 75 -15.66 -3.38 -2.13
N GLY A 76 -15.74 -4.71 -2.14
CA GLY A 76 -16.71 -5.39 -2.97
C GLY A 76 -18.07 -4.88 -2.54
N PHE A 77 -18.72 -4.04 -3.34
CA PHE A 77 -20.14 -3.82 -3.19
C PHE A 77 -20.79 -5.15 -3.49
N SER A 78 -21.25 -5.82 -2.44
CA SER A 78 -22.07 -7.02 -2.53
C SER A 78 -23.53 -6.65 -2.74
#